data_AF-A0A228J3X3-F1
#
_entry.id   AF-A0A228J3X3-F1
#
_cell.length_a   1.000
_cell.length_b   1.000
_cell.length_c   1.000
_cell.angle_alpha   90.00
_cell.angle_beta   90.00
_cell.angle_gamma   90.00
#
_symmetry.space_group_name_H-M   'P 1'
#
loop_
_entity.id
_entity.type
_entity.pdbx_description
1 polymer ?
#
loop_
_entity_poly.entity_id
_entity_poly.type
_entity_poly.pdbx_seq_one_letter_code
_entity_poly.pdbx_strand_id
1 'polypeptide(L)'
;MSARQTFRKALMLLDRGMTDRGEAALCLALTEAEQEGDRVALVQSLVALGELLCETSRGVSARPFLARALAAAGDTDADLLAVERDKAEQWLARIECERIGLQIRGPEDFKHRTFTLAEFIAVVRAKAERRERYDPAWLYDVYGKDGDAALHPQQTIYIGDTVQVDDEDREIYPERVAELGYVFQYSCEHFQDVVDLAYRQKPDASIEDVVRCLNHFDRHDDFLDLSPNGMQSRA
;
A
#
# COMPACT_ATOMS: atom_id res chain seq x y z
N MET A 1 -1.27 -36.09 2.10
CA MET A 1 -0.83 -35.21 1.01
C MET A 1 0.05 -34.16 1.70
N SER A 2 1.17 -33.71 1.14
CA SER A 2 1.96 -32.70 1.87
C SER A 2 1.25 -31.35 1.85
N ALA A 3 1.53 -30.49 2.83
CA ALA A 3 0.95 -29.15 2.91
C ALA A 3 1.06 -28.37 1.59
N ARG A 4 2.23 -28.44 0.93
CA ARG A 4 2.47 -27.82 -0.39
C ARG A 4 1.60 -28.39 -1.51
N GLN A 5 1.35 -29.70 -1.50
CA GLN A 5 0.49 -30.35 -2.50
C GLN A 5 -0.96 -29.92 -2.30
N THR A 6 -1.42 -29.85 -1.06
CA THR A 6 -2.77 -29.39 -0.72
C THR A 6 -2.94 -27.91 -1.06
N PHE A 7 -1.95 -27.07 -0.75
CA PHE A 7 -1.93 -25.65 -1.14
C PHE A 7 -2.07 -25.47 -2.66
N ARG A 8 -1.25 -26.18 -3.45
CA ARG A 8 -1.35 -26.13 -4.93
C ARG A 8 -2.73 -26.56 -5.44
N LYS A 9 -3.32 -27.58 -4.84
CA LYS A 9 -4.68 -28.01 -5.15
C LYS A 9 -5.70 -26.91 -4.81
N ALA A 10 -5.52 -26.22 -3.68
CA ALA A 10 -6.38 -25.11 -3.29
C ALA A 10 -6.36 -24.00 -4.35
N LEU A 11 -5.17 -23.57 -4.79
CA LEU A 11 -5.03 -22.59 -5.87
C LEU A 11 -5.71 -23.04 -7.17
N MET A 12 -5.51 -24.29 -7.59
CA MET A 12 -6.19 -24.84 -8.77
C MET A 12 -7.73 -24.85 -8.66
N LEU A 13 -8.27 -24.98 -7.45
CA LEU A 13 -9.71 -24.90 -7.22
C LEU A 13 -10.22 -23.46 -7.34
N LEU A 14 -9.45 -22.50 -6.79
CA LEU A 14 -9.75 -21.07 -6.88
C LEU A 14 -9.68 -20.56 -8.32
N ASP A 15 -8.65 -20.96 -9.09
CA ASP A 15 -8.52 -20.63 -10.52
C ASP A 15 -9.72 -21.11 -11.36
N ARG A 16 -10.42 -22.15 -10.89
CA ARG A 16 -11.62 -22.71 -11.52
C ARG A 16 -12.93 -22.12 -10.99
N GLY A 17 -12.86 -21.09 -10.14
CA GLY A 17 -14.01 -20.47 -9.49
C GLY A 17 -14.70 -21.34 -8.43
N MET A 18 -14.06 -22.43 -7.96
CA MET A 18 -14.61 -23.28 -6.91
C MET A 18 -14.27 -22.73 -5.52
N THR A 19 -14.76 -21.52 -5.22
CA THR A 19 -14.42 -20.73 -4.03
C THR A 19 -14.53 -21.52 -2.71
N ASP A 20 -15.68 -22.12 -2.40
CA ASP A 20 -15.87 -22.86 -1.14
C ASP A 20 -14.90 -24.03 -0.98
N ARG A 21 -14.63 -24.75 -2.08
CA ARG A 21 -13.70 -25.88 -2.08
C ARG A 21 -12.25 -25.41 -1.98
N GLY A 22 -11.94 -24.29 -2.61
CA GLY A 22 -10.64 -23.62 -2.50
C GLY A 22 -10.37 -23.16 -1.07
N GLU A 23 -11.33 -22.46 -0.44
CA GLU A 23 -11.24 -22.04 0.97
C GLU A 23 -11.04 -23.24 1.90
N ALA A 24 -11.84 -24.29 1.76
CA ALA A 24 -11.70 -25.50 2.55
C ALA A 24 -10.33 -26.18 2.35
N ALA A 25 -9.80 -26.19 1.13
CA ALA A 25 -8.49 -26.72 0.83
C ALA A 25 -7.35 -25.84 1.38
N LEU A 26 -7.50 -24.51 1.40
CA LEU A 26 -6.55 -23.61 2.06
C LEU A 26 -6.50 -23.83 3.57
N CYS A 27 -7.66 -23.99 4.23
CA CYS A 27 -7.73 -24.31 5.65
C CYS A 27 -7.06 -25.66 5.98
N LEU A 28 -7.22 -26.66 5.09
CA LEU A 28 -6.52 -27.94 5.24
C LEU A 28 -5.00 -27.78 5.05
N ALA A 29 -4.56 -27.08 3.99
CA ALA A 29 -3.15 -26.83 3.74
C ALA A 29 -2.48 -26.08 4.90
N LEU A 30 -3.20 -25.13 5.51
CA LEU A 30 -2.75 -24.43 6.71
C LEU A 30 -2.52 -25.39 7.87
N THR A 31 -3.48 -26.28 8.13
CA THR A 31 -3.40 -27.27 9.23
C THR A 31 -2.26 -28.27 8.99
N GLU A 32 -2.11 -28.74 7.76
CA GLU A 32 -1.00 -29.63 7.38
C GLU A 32 0.35 -28.93 7.50
N ALA A 33 0.45 -27.66 7.09
CA ALA A 33 1.69 -26.88 7.21
C ALA A 33 2.13 -26.69 8.67
N GLU A 34 1.18 -26.46 9.58
CA GLU A 34 1.45 -26.40 11.02
C GLU A 34 1.98 -27.73 11.56
N GLN A 35 1.35 -28.84 11.17
CA GLN A 35 1.75 -30.18 11.61
C GLN A 35 3.12 -30.60 11.06
N GLU A 36 3.39 -30.23 9.80
CA GLU A 36 4.65 -30.52 9.11
C GLU A 36 5.79 -29.57 9.53
N GLY A 37 5.48 -28.45 10.17
CA GLY A 37 6.44 -27.37 10.42
C GLY A 37 6.92 -26.66 9.15
N ASP A 38 6.15 -26.76 8.05
CA ASP A 38 6.49 -26.13 6.77
C ASP A 38 6.08 -24.65 6.77
N ARG A 39 6.99 -23.81 7.26
CA ARG A 39 6.80 -22.37 7.41
C ARG A 39 6.42 -21.67 6.10
N VAL A 40 6.97 -22.11 4.98
CA VAL A 40 6.67 -21.51 3.66
C VAL A 40 5.22 -21.80 3.28
N ALA A 41 4.81 -23.08 3.36
CA ALA A 41 3.43 -23.47 3.07
C ALA A 41 2.43 -22.81 4.03
N LEU A 42 2.82 -22.63 5.30
CA LEU A 42 2.03 -21.93 6.31
C LEU A 42 1.75 -20.49 5.89
N VAL A 43 2.81 -19.71 5.60
CA VAL A 43 2.70 -18.30 5.21
C VAL A 43 1.92 -18.16 3.90
N GLN A 44 2.22 -18.99 2.90
CA GLN A 44 1.50 -18.99 1.63
C GLN A 44 0.00 -19.28 1.80
N SER A 45 -0.35 -20.25 2.64
CA SER A 45 -1.75 -20.58 2.92
C SER A 45 -2.46 -19.45 3.67
N LEU A 46 -1.80 -18.81 4.64
CA LEU A 46 -2.36 -17.68 5.39
C LEU A 46 -2.63 -16.48 4.48
N VAL A 47 -1.69 -16.13 3.60
CA VAL A 47 -1.84 -15.00 2.67
C VAL A 47 -2.95 -15.29 1.66
N ALA A 48 -2.96 -16.47 1.03
CA ALA A 48 -3.99 -16.84 0.07
C ALA A 48 -5.39 -16.87 0.70
N LEU A 49 -5.52 -17.33 1.95
CA LEU A 49 -6.79 -17.31 2.67
C LEU A 49 -7.22 -15.87 3.00
N GLY A 50 -6.29 -15.03 3.45
CA GLY A 50 -6.56 -13.62 3.70
C GLY A 50 -7.02 -12.87 2.44
N GLU A 51 -6.33 -13.07 1.32
CA GLU A 51 -6.70 -12.52 0.01
C GLU A 51 -8.10 -12.95 -0.41
N LEU A 52 -8.39 -14.26 -0.37
CA LEU A 52 -9.71 -14.80 -0.68
C LEU A 52 -10.83 -14.17 0.17
N LEU A 53 -10.57 -13.99 1.46
CA LEU A 53 -11.50 -13.36 2.39
C LEU A 53 -11.71 -11.88 2.03
N CYS A 54 -10.66 -11.14 1.69
CA CYS A 54 -10.80 -9.75 1.22
C CYS A 54 -11.64 -9.66 -0.07
N GLU A 55 -11.34 -10.50 -1.07
CA GLU A 55 -12.04 -10.51 -2.35
C GLU A 55 -13.53 -10.88 -2.21
N THR A 56 -13.86 -11.72 -1.21
CA THR A 56 -15.24 -12.09 -0.87
C THR A 56 -15.90 -11.15 0.14
N SER A 57 -15.39 -9.92 0.29
CA SER A 57 -15.93 -8.88 1.20
C SER A 57 -15.94 -9.28 2.69
N ARG A 58 -15.04 -10.18 3.09
CA ARG A 58 -14.84 -10.67 4.47
C ARG A 58 -13.52 -10.14 5.06
N GLY A 59 -13.10 -8.92 4.73
CA GLY A 59 -11.83 -8.31 5.16
C GLY A 59 -11.60 -8.30 6.68
N VAL A 60 -12.65 -8.09 7.48
CA VAL A 60 -12.56 -8.19 8.96
C VAL A 60 -12.11 -9.58 9.41
N SER A 61 -12.57 -10.63 8.72
CA SER A 61 -12.15 -12.02 8.98
C SER A 61 -10.76 -12.33 8.38
N ALA A 62 -10.33 -11.60 7.34
CA ALA A 62 -9.02 -11.77 6.72
C ALA A 62 -7.87 -11.30 7.60
N ARG A 63 -8.06 -10.19 8.33
CA ARG A 63 -7.04 -9.53 9.17
C ARG A 63 -6.22 -10.48 10.06
N PRO A 64 -6.82 -11.39 10.86
CA PRO A 64 -6.03 -12.30 11.71
C PRO A 64 -5.12 -13.24 10.91
N PHE A 65 -5.52 -13.67 9.71
CA PHE A 65 -4.68 -14.53 8.86
C PHE A 65 -3.48 -13.78 8.31
N LEU A 66 -3.69 -12.57 7.78
CA LEU A 66 -2.64 -11.72 7.22
C LEU A 66 -1.64 -11.27 8.28
N ALA A 67 -2.12 -10.84 9.46
CA ALA A 67 -1.25 -10.48 10.58
C ALA A 67 -0.42 -11.67 11.06
N ARG A 68 -1.01 -12.86 11.08
CA ARG A 68 -0.30 -14.09 11.40
C ARG A 68 0.72 -14.46 10.32
N ALA A 69 0.43 -14.20 9.04
CA ALA A 69 1.38 -14.43 7.96
C ALA A 69 2.65 -13.58 8.14
N LEU A 70 2.50 -12.30 8.49
CA LEU A 70 3.64 -11.41 8.77
C LEU A 70 4.45 -11.85 9.98
N ALA A 71 3.78 -12.18 11.10
CA ALA A 71 4.45 -12.71 12.28
C ALA A 71 5.19 -14.02 11.99
N ALA A 72 4.59 -14.88 11.15
CA ALA A 72 5.19 -16.13 10.72
C ALA A 72 6.28 -15.92 9.67
N ALA A 73 6.32 -14.84 8.89
CA ALA A 73 7.34 -14.64 7.87
C ALA A 73 8.72 -14.30 8.46
N GLY A 74 8.78 -13.59 9.60
CA GLY A 74 10.03 -13.25 10.33
C GLY A 74 11.15 -12.66 9.46
N ASP A 75 12.33 -12.44 10.05
CA ASP A 75 13.46 -11.82 9.34
C ASP A 75 14.36 -12.85 8.63
N THR A 76 14.40 -14.10 9.13
CA THR A 76 15.27 -15.16 8.61
C THR A 76 14.87 -15.65 7.21
N ASP A 77 13.60 -15.49 6.84
CA ASP A 77 13.03 -15.94 5.58
C ASP A 77 12.58 -14.76 4.69
N ALA A 78 13.08 -13.55 5.00
CA ALA A 78 12.63 -12.31 4.37
C ALA A 78 12.72 -12.34 2.84
N ASP A 79 13.80 -12.90 2.28
CA ASP A 79 13.96 -13.01 0.83
C ASP A 79 13.04 -14.07 0.20
N LEU A 80 12.81 -15.18 0.91
CA LEU A 80 12.01 -16.30 0.40
C LEU A 80 10.50 -15.98 0.41
N LEU A 81 10.07 -15.16 1.37
CA LEU A 81 8.67 -14.80 1.62
C LEU A 81 8.41 -13.32 1.34
N ALA A 82 9.30 -12.62 0.65
CA ALA A 82 9.17 -11.19 0.36
C ALA A 82 7.84 -10.88 -0.32
N VAL A 83 7.46 -11.69 -1.32
CA VAL A 83 6.21 -11.52 -2.07
C VAL A 83 5.00 -11.71 -1.15
N GLU A 84 5.00 -12.73 -0.31
CA GLU A 84 3.92 -13.01 0.64
C GLU A 84 3.80 -11.91 1.71
N ARG A 85 4.93 -11.35 2.16
CA ARG A 85 4.97 -10.22 3.09
C ARG A 85 4.36 -8.97 2.47
N ASP A 86 4.84 -8.59 1.29
CA ASP A 86 4.34 -7.41 0.56
C ASP A 86 2.82 -7.52 0.32
N LYS A 87 2.35 -8.69 -0.10
CA LYS A 87 0.91 -8.95 -0.27
C LYS A 87 0.15 -8.82 1.04
N ALA A 88 0.65 -9.39 2.12
CA ALA A 88 -0.03 -9.34 3.41
C ALA A 88 -0.11 -7.90 3.96
N GLU A 89 0.98 -7.13 3.84
CA GLU A 89 1.03 -5.71 4.21
C GLU A 89 0.05 -4.89 3.38
N GLN A 90 0.01 -5.11 2.06
CA GLN A 90 -0.89 -4.41 1.15
C GLN A 90 -2.37 -4.70 1.49
N TRP A 91 -2.74 -5.97 1.68
CA TRP A 91 -4.11 -6.33 2.05
C TRP A 91 -4.51 -5.79 3.43
N LEU A 92 -3.60 -5.79 4.40
CA LEU A 92 -3.86 -5.17 5.71
C LEU A 92 -4.08 -3.65 5.59
N ALA A 93 -3.28 -2.97 4.77
CA ALA A 93 -3.46 -1.55 4.50
C ALA A 93 -4.79 -1.26 3.78
N ARG A 94 -5.23 -2.15 2.88
CA ARG A 94 -6.54 -2.05 2.22
C ARG A 94 -7.71 -2.26 3.19
N ILE A 95 -7.64 -3.25 4.08
CA ILE A 95 -8.63 -3.46 5.14
C ILE A 95 -8.74 -2.19 6.01
N GLU A 96 -7.61 -1.55 6.28
CA GLU A 96 -7.56 -0.32 7.05
C GLU A 96 -8.20 0.87 6.31
N CYS A 97 -7.95 1.01 5.00
CA CYS A 97 -8.63 1.99 4.14
C CYS A 97 -10.15 1.79 4.15
N GLU A 98 -10.61 0.54 3.98
CA GLU A 98 -12.03 0.20 4.02
C GLU A 98 -12.66 0.52 5.38
N ARG A 99 -11.92 0.30 6.47
CA ARG A 99 -12.35 0.63 7.84
C ARG A 99 -12.60 2.13 8.04
N ILE A 100 -11.83 2.98 7.37
CA ILE A 100 -12.00 4.44 7.41
C ILE A 100 -12.89 4.97 6.28
N GLY A 101 -13.56 4.09 5.52
CA GLY A 101 -14.53 4.47 4.49
C GLY A 101 -13.92 4.82 3.13
N LEU A 102 -12.63 4.52 2.91
CA LEU A 102 -11.94 4.74 1.65
C LEU A 102 -11.93 3.46 0.81
N GLN A 103 -12.81 3.40 -0.18
CA GLN A 103 -12.83 2.33 -1.18
C GLN A 103 -12.46 2.89 -2.54
N ILE A 104 -11.25 2.58 -3.01
CA ILE A 104 -10.79 2.95 -4.36
C ILE A 104 -11.00 1.76 -5.29
N ARG A 105 -11.86 1.93 -6.29
CA ARG A 105 -12.19 0.95 -7.34
C ARG A 105 -11.69 1.43 -8.70
N GLY A 106 -11.69 2.74 -8.90
CA GLY A 106 -11.15 3.41 -10.08
C GLY A 106 -10.58 4.80 -9.78
N PRO A 107 -9.94 5.44 -10.78
CA PRO A 107 -9.41 6.80 -10.66
C PRO A 107 -10.44 7.82 -10.18
N GLU A 108 -11.70 7.66 -10.59
CA GLU A 108 -12.83 8.50 -10.19
C GLU A 108 -13.08 8.55 -8.68
N ASP A 109 -12.63 7.54 -7.93
CA ASP A 109 -12.83 7.48 -6.49
C ASP A 109 -11.86 8.39 -5.73
N PHE A 110 -10.70 8.72 -6.32
CA PHE A 110 -9.67 9.54 -5.66
C PHE A 110 -9.26 10.80 -6.42
N LYS A 111 -9.34 10.83 -7.75
CA LYS A 111 -9.03 12.04 -8.52
C LYS A 111 -10.10 13.10 -8.35
N HIS A 112 -9.67 14.35 -8.50
CA HIS A 112 -10.47 15.56 -8.41
C HIS A 112 -11.16 15.76 -7.07
N ARG A 113 -10.57 15.23 -6.00
CA ARG A 113 -11.12 15.26 -4.65
C ARG A 113 -10.06 15.70 -3.66
N THR A 114 -10.54 16.17 -2.52
CA THR A 114 -9.68 16.53 -1.39
C THR A 114 -9.64 15.40 -0.37
N PHE A 115 -8.47 15.19 0.22
CA PHE A 115 -8.23 14.25 1.31
C PHE A 115 -7.50 14.98 2.44
N THR A 116 -7.56 14.44 3.65
CA THR A 116 -6.47 14.71 4.58
C THR A 116 -5.21 13.98 4.10
N LEU A 117 -4.03 14.55 4.37
CA LEU A 117 -2.77 13.88 4.00
C LEU A 117 -2.68 12.48 4.61
N ALA A 118 -3.12 12.31 5.86
CA ALA A 118 -3.15 11.01 6.54
C ALA A 118 -4.01 9.97 5.80
N GLU A 119 -5.19 10.35 5.32
CA GLU A 119 -6.06 9.47 4.54
C GLU A 119 -5.39 9.03 3.23
N PHE A 120 -4.78 9.97 2.51
CA PHE A 120 -4.17 9.64 1.22
C PHE A 120 -2.88 8.82 1.37
N ILE A 121 -2.10 9.04 2.43
CA ILE A 121 -0.99 8.14 2.78
C ILE A 121 -1.51 6.71 3.00
N ALA A 122 -2.67 6.54 3.63
CA ALA A 122 -3.27 5.23 3.83
C ALA A 122 -3.63 4.56 2.49
N VAL A 123 -4.20 5.34 1.56
CA VAL A 123 -4.51 4.90 0.19
C VAL A 123 -3.23 4.41 -0.52
N VAL A 124 -2.18 5.24 -0.52
CA VAL A 124 -0.89 4.93 -1.16
C VAL A 124 -0.19 3.73 -0.54
N ARG A 125 -0.23 3.59 0.79
CA ARG A 125 0.26 2.40 1.49
C ARG A 125 -0.47 1.14 1.03
N ALA A 126 -1.77 1.23 0.79
CA ALA A 126 -2.57 0.13 0.27
C ALA A 126 -2.37 -0.11 -1.24
N LYS A 127 -1.65 0.79 -1.93
CA LYS A 127 -1.45 0.78 -3.38
C LYS A 127 -2.78 0.73 -4.13
N ALA A 128 -3.80 1.38 -3.57
CA ALA A 128 -5.18 1.30 -4.04
C ALA A 128 -5.46 2.27 -5.20
N GLU A 129 -4.64 3.31 -5.31
CA GLU A 129 -4.55 4.39 -6.30
C GLU A 129 -3.66 4.05 -7.51
N ARG A 130 -3.25 2.78 -7.68
CA ARG A 130 -2.40 2.37 -8.80
C ARG A 130 -2.76 0.99 -9.34
N ARG A 131 -2.23 0.70 -10.53
CA ARG A 131 -2.34 -0.60 -11.20
C ARG A 131 -0.94 -1.20 -11.37
N GLU A 132 -0.88 -2.54 -11.38
CA GLU A 132 0.38 -3.27 -11.64
C GLU A 132 0.90 -2.99 -13.06
N ARG A 133 -0.02 -2.79 -14.01
CA ARG A 133 0.30 -2.34 -15.37
C ARG A 133 0.13 -0.84 -15.45
N TYR A 134 1.03 -0.19 -16.18
CA TYR A 134 0.93 1.23 -16.49
C TYR A 134 -0.42 1.54 -17.13
N ASP A 135 -1.11 2.52 -16.55
CA ASP A 135 -2.38 3.04 -17.04
C ASP A 135 -2.40 4.57 -16.78
N PRO A 136 -2.31 5.41 -17.83
CA PRO A 136 -2.32 6.86 -17.70
C PRO A 136 -3.54 7.40 -16.93
N ALA A 137 -4.67 6.68 -16.96
CA ALA A 137 -5.88 7.11 -16.25
C ALA A 137 -5.67 7.19 -14.74
N TRP A 138 -4.67 6.49 -14.20
CA TRP A 138 -4.34 6.45 -12.77
C TRP A 138 -3.28 7.47 -12.37
N LEU A 139 -2.61 8.16 -13.31
CA LEU A 139 -1.59 9.16 -12.98
C LEU A 139 -2.21 10.39 -12.32
N TYR A 140 -1.62 10.87 -11.23
CA TYR A 140 -2.10 12.03 -10.51
C TYR A 140 -0.93 12.85 -9.96
N ASP A 141 -1.22 14.07 -9.55
CA ASP A 141 -0.31 14.88 -8.73
C ASP A 141 -1.00 15.26 -7.41
N VAL A 142 -0.18 15.51 -6.40
CA VAL A 142 -0.59 15.98 -5.09
C VAL A 142 -0.43 17.49 -5.05
N TYR A 143 -1.54 18.17 -4.73
CA TYR A 143 -1.60 19.61 -4.60
C TYR A 143 -1.98 19.99 -3.17
N GLY A 144 -1.43 21.08 -2.66
CA GLY A 144 -1.66 21.52 -1.28
C GLY A 144 -1.60 23.04 -1.16
N LYS A 145 -1.89 23.54 0.04
CA LYS A 145 -1.64 24.96 0.34
C LYS A 145 -0.14 25.26 0.31
N ASP A 146 0.16 26.53 0.09
CA ASP A 146 1.48 27.15 -0.06
C ASP A 146 2.70 26.35 0.46
N GLY A 147 3.67 26.12 -0.43
CA GLY A 147 4.78 25.17 -0.31
C GLY A 147 5.83 25.49 0.75
N ASP A 148 5.77 26.66 1.39
CA ASP A 148 6.69 27.03 2.48
C ASP A 148 6.28 26.45 3.84
N ALA A 149 5.04 25.95 3.99
CA ALA A 149 4.56 25.36 5.22
C ALA A 149 4.79 23.84 5.23
N ALA A 150 5.41 23.33 6.30
CA ALA A 150 5.59 21.90 6.48
C ALA A 150 4.25 21.15 6.43
N LEU A 151 4.23 20.06 5.68
CA LEU A 151 3.14 19.12 5.64
C LEU A 151 2.82 18.60 7.05
N HIS A 152 1.53 18.45 7.35
CA HIS A 152 1.03 17.85 8.60
C HIS A 152 -0.11 16.86 8.30
N PRO A 153 -0.30 15.81 9.13
CA PRO A 153 -1.22 14.71 8.80
C PRO A 153 -2.67 15.15 8.52
N GLN A 154 -3.17 16.16 9.26
CA GLN A 154 -4.56 16.63 9.15
C GLN A 154 -4.77 17.67 8.05
N GLN A 155 -3.71 18.09 7.34
CA GLN A 155 -3.87 19.09 6.29
C GLN A 155 -4.69 18.55 5.14
N THR A 156 -5.45 19.43 4.51
CA THR A 156 -6.18 19.11 3.28
C THR A 156 -5.25 19.21 2.07
N ILE A 157 -5.21 18.14 1.29
CA ILE A 157 -4.58 18.07 -0.02
C ILE A 157 -5.65 17.84 -1.09
N TYR A 158 -5.33 18.16 -2.33
CA TYR A 158 -6.14 17.87 -3.51
C TYR A 158 -5.37 16.92 -4.42
N ILE A 159 -6.04 15.86 -4.88
CA ILE A 159 -5.47 14.91 -5.83
C ILE A 159 -6.04 15.24 -7.20
N GLY A 160 -5.19 15.69 -8.11
CA GLY A 160 -5.59 16.21 -9.41
C GLY A 160 -4.93 15.49 -10.57
N ASP A 161 -5.26 15.90 -11.78
CA ASP A 161 -4.51 15.49 -12.97
C ASP A 161 -3.06 15.97 -12.88
N THR A 162 -2.19 15.29 -13.62
CA THR A 162 -0.78 15.64 -13.72
C THR A 162 -0.59 17.00 -14.39
N VAL A 163 0.38 17.78 -13.92
CA VAL A 163 0.82 19.02 -14.59
C VAL A 163 1.14 18.72 -16.06
N GLN A 164 0.58 19.50 -16.98
CA GLN A 164 0.87 19.40 -18.40
C GLN A 164 1.92 20.45 -18.80
N VAL A 165 2.61 20.23 -19.92
CA VAL A 165 3.53 21.21 -20.50
C VAL A 165 3.07 21.52 -21.91
N ASP A 166 2.95 22.81 -22.24
CA ASP A 166 2.59 23.26 -23.58
C ASP A 166 3.81 23.36 -24.52
N ASP A 167 3.55 23.72 -25.78
CA ASP A 167 4.59 23.87 -26.81
C ASP A 167 5.59 25.01 -26.51
N GLU A 168 5.35 25.83 -25.49
CA GLU A 168 6.19 26.94 -25.05
C GLU A 168 6.94 26.62 -23.73
N ASP A 169 7.02 25.33 -23.36
CA ASP A 169 7.61 24.84 -22.10
C ASP A 169 6.96 25.43 -20.83
N ARG A 170 5.68 25.85 -20.91
CA ARG A 170 4.95 26.36 -19.75
C ARG A 170 4.14 25.26 -19.08
N GLU A 171 4.22 25.24 -17.75
CA GLU A 171 3.41 24.36 -16.92
C GLU A 171 1.94 24.80 -16.91
N ILE A 172 1.06 23.87 -17.25
CA ILE A 172 -0.39 24.01 -17.19
C ILE A 172 -0.91 23.15 -16.03
N TYR A 173 -1.36 23.84 -14.99
CA TYR A 173 -1.96 23.25 -13.81
C TYR A 173 -3.47 23.03 -14.00
N PRO A 174 -4.07 22.01 -13.35
CA PRO A 174 -5.52 21.82 -13.38
C PRO A 174 -6.27 23.06 -12.85
N GLU A 175 -7.35 23.47 -13.51
CA GLU A 175 -8.11 24.69 -13.16
C GLU A 175 -8.50 24.74 -11.67
N ARG A 176 -8.92 23.59 -11.12
CA ARG A 176 -9.33 23.46 -9.73
C ARG A 176 -8.21 23.79 -8.73
N VAL A 177 -6.94 23.58 -9.10
CA VAL A 177 -5.78 23.91 -8.25
C VAL A 177 -5.68 25.43 -8.07
N ALA A 178 -5.84 26.19 -9.15
CA ALA A 178 -5.87 27.64 -9.10
C ALA A 178 -7.08 28.17 -8.30
N GLU A 179 -8.26 27.58 -8.48
CA GLU A 179 -9.46 27.95 -7.71
C GLU A 179 -9.30 27.76 -6.20
N LEU A 180 -8.58 26.71 -5.79
CA LEU A 180 -8.31 26.40 -4.38
C LEU A 180 -7.16 27.25 -3.80
N GLY A 181 -6.42 27.98 -4.64
CA GLY A 181 -5.17 28.63 -4.25
C GLY A 181 -4.11 27.62 -3.80
N TYR A 182 -4.10 26.45 -4.42
CA TYR A 182 -3.14 25.38 -4.13
C TYR A 182 -1.95 25.44 -5.09
N VAL A 183 -0.86 24.80 -4.70
CA VAL A 183 0.37 24.63 -5.48
C VAL A 183 0.69 23.14 -5.60
N PHE A 184 1.51 22.80 -6.58
CA PHE A 184 2.09 21.46 -6.71
C PHE A 184 2.95 21.12 -5.49
N GLN A 185 2.87 19.87 -5.05
CA GLN A 185 3.63 19.35 -3.92
C GLN A 185 4.45 18.13 -4.33
N TYR A 186 3.80 17.13 -4.94
CA TYR A 186 4.46 15.89 -5.37
C TYR A 186 3.84 15.36 -6.65
N SER A 187 4.68 14.78 -7.51
CA SER A 187 4.20 13.82 -8.50
C SER A 187 3.73 12.54 -7.81
N CYS A 188 2.83 11.78 -8.44
CA CYS A 188 2.46 10.46 -7.92
C CYS A 188 3.68 9.57 -7.67
N GLU A 189 4.68 9.60 -8.55
CA GLU A 189 5.91 8.80 -8.41
C GLU A 189 6.70 9.19 -7.16
N HIS A 190 7.01 10.48 -6.95
CA HIS A 190 7.76 10.91 -5.78
C HIS A 190 6.99 10.65 -4.47
N PHE A 191 5.68 10.94 -4.46
CA PHE A 191 4.85 10.67 -3.29
C PHE A 191 4.86 9.17 -2.95
N GLN A 192 4.71 8.32 -3.97
CA GLN A 192 4.73 6.88 -3.81
C GLN A 192 6.08 6.37 -3.30
N ASP A 193 7.18 6.82 -3.89
CA ASP A 193 8.52 6.34 -3.52
C ASP A 193 8.85 6.67 -2.06
N VAL A 194 8.48 7.87 -1.59
CA VAL A 194 8.67 8.26 -0.19
C VAL A 194 7.82 7.39 0.75
N VAL A 195 6.54 7.15 0.42
CA VAL A 195 5.65 6.31 1.24
C VAL A 195 6.11 4.85 1.25
N ASP A 196 6.41 4.27 0.08
CA ASP A 196 6.87 2.89 -0.07
C ASP A 196 8.21 2.69 0.67
N LEU A 197 9.14 3.64 0.59
CA LEU A 197 10.42 3.54 1.29
C LEU A 197 10.27 3.67 2.81
N ALA A 198 9.43 4.59 3.30
CA ALA A 198 9.21 4.75 4.73
C ALA A 198 8.71 3.44 5.39
N TYR A 199 7.73 2.78 4.76
CA TYR A 199 7.21 1.50 5.26
C TYR A 199 8.17 0.33 5.04
N ARG A 200 8.99 0.35 3.98
CA ARG A 200 10.04 -0.65 3.78
C ARG A 200 11.12 -0.58 4.86
N GLN A 201 11.55 0.63 5.25
CA GLN A 201 12.55 0.83 6.30
C GLN A 201 11.97 0.55 7.70
N LYS A 202 10.70 0.92 7.91
CA LYS A 202 9.99 0.77 9.18
C LYS A 202 8.54 0.31 8.93
N PRO A 203 8.25 -1.00 8.95
CA PRO A 203 6.91 -1.53 8.65
C PRO A 203 5.79 -1.01 9.56
N ASP A 204 6.13 -0.59 10.78
CA ASP A 204 5.23 0.01 11.77
C ASP A 204 5.32 1.55 11.82
N ALA A 205 5.87 2.20 10.78
CA ALA A 205 5.97 3.66 10.69
C ALA A 205 4.63 4.32 10.97
N SER A 206 4.64 5.35 11.83
CA SER A 206 3.44 6.15 12.07
C SER A 206 3.18 7.10 10.89
N ILE A 207 1.99 7.68 10.82
CA ILE A 207 1.70 8.70 9.80
C ILE A 207 2.66 9.89 9.95
N GLU A 208 3.02 10.26 11.17
CA GLU A 208 4.00 11.31 11.46
C GLU A 208 5.41 10.96 10.92
N ASP A 209 5.82 9.70 11.00
CA ASP A 209 7.08 9.25 10.39
C ASP A 209 7.07 9.45 8.87
N VAL A 210 5.98 9.09 8.20
CA VAL A 210 5.84 9.24 6.74
C VAL A 210 5.78 10.71 6.35
N VAL A 211 5.02 11.53 7.08
CA VAL A 211 4.95 12.99 6.86
C VAL A 211 6.30 13.65 7.07
N ARG A 212 7.11 13.18 8.02
CA ARG A 212 8.49 13.64 8.20
C ARG A 212 9.35 13.28 6.99
N CYS A 213 9.18 12.09 6.40
CA CYS A 213 9.90 11.70 5.18
C CYS A 213 9.51 12.57 3.98
N LEU A 214 8.21 12.85 3.78
CA LEU A 214 7.73 13.75 2.73
C LEU A 214 8.35 15.14 2.89
N ASN A 215 8.20 15.76 4.05
CA ASN A 215 8.80 17.06 4.36
C ASN A 215 10.33 17.11 4.20
N HIS A 216 11.02 15.99 4.43
CA HIS A 216 12.46 15.90 4.22
C HIS A 216 12.80 15.87 2.74
N PHE A 217 12.10 15.02 1.97
CA PHE A 217 12.28 14.89 0.52
C PHE A 217 12.04 16.22 -0.21
N ASP A 218 10.96 16.93 0.11
CA ASP A 218 10.65 18.25 -0.47
C ASP A 218 11.76 19.29 -0.25
N ARG A 219 12.43 19.27 0.91
CA ARG A 219 13.49 20.24 1.24
C ARG A 219 14.87 19.87 0.73
N HIS A 220 15.15 18.58 0.62
CA HIS A 220 16.51 18.08 0.45
C HIS A 220 16.70 17.28 -0.85
N ASP A 221 15.62 16.95 -1.56
CA ASP A 221 15.64 16.10 -2.75
C ASP A 221 16.35 14.75 -2.50
N ASP A 222 16.23 14.24 -1.27
CA ASP A 222 16.77 12.95 -0.86
C ASP A 222 15.83 12.24 0.13
N PHE A 223 16.09 10.95 0.34
CA PHE A 223 15.27 10.12 1.22
C PHE A 223 15.78 10.17 2.66
N LEU A 224 14.86 10.40 3.60
CA LEU A 224 15.15 10.27 5.02
C LEU A 224 15.41 8.80 5.40
N ASP A 225 16.46 8.54 6.16
CA ASP A 225 16.75 7.24 6.75
C ASP A 225 16.05 7.09 8.12
N LEU A 226 15.00 6.28 8.16
CA LEU A 226 14.24 5.89 9.34
C LEU A 226 14.85 4.70 10.08
N SER A 227 15.91 4.08 9.55
CA SER A 227 16.55 2.95 10.22
C SER A 227 17.13 3.38 11.58
N PRO A 228 17.28 2.45 12.54
CA PRO A 228 17.82 2.76 13.87
C PRO A 228 19.21 3.45 13.86
N ASN A 229 19.96 3.34 12.75
CA ASN A 229 21.27 3.95 12.57
C ASN A 229 21.24 5.30 11.84
N GLY A 230 20.10 5.72 11.28
CA GLY A 230 19.95 6.93 10.46
C GLY A 230 20.09 8.26 11.21
N MET A 231 19.97 8.25 12.55
CA MET A 231 20.16 9.45 13.40
C MET A 231 21.62 9.84 13.67
N GLN A 232 22.62 9.31 12.95
CA GLN A 232 24.02 9.75 13.09
C GLN A 232 24.50 10.70 11.98
N SER A 233 23.66 11.05 11.00
CA SER A 233 24.07 12.00 9.97
C SER A 233 23.69 13.44 10.33
N ARG A 234 24.72 14.17 10.79
CA ARG A 234 24.97 15.62 10.65
C ARG A 234 24.41 16.57 11.71
N ALA A 235 25.26 16.82 12.71
CA ALA A 235 25.53 18.16 13.22
C ALA A 235 26.44 18.94 12.25
#